data_AF-A0A372MDM3-F1
#
_entry.id   AF-A0A372MDM3-F1
#
_cell.length_a   1.000
_cell.length_b   1.000
_cell.length_c   1.000
_cell.angle_alpha   90.00
_cell.angle_beta   90.00
_cell.angle_gamma   90.00
#
_symmetry.space_group_name_H-M   'P 1'
#
loop_
_entity.id
_entity.type
_entity.pdbx_description
1 polymer ?
#
loop_
_entity_poly.entity_id
_entity_poly.type
_entity_poly.pdbx_seq_one_letter_code
_entity_poly.pdbx_strand_id
1 'polypeptide(L)'
;MAFPEQEWKKAKKLCRLNEEDIRIAKQMGLNPKSLVKNIPSKDQQWKLPVKDWLWEMWEERQEKARKKQAKKQAAADTEDDSRK
;
A
#
# COMPACT_ATOMS: atom_id res chain seq x y z
N MET A 1 -12.55 -8.76 -6.91
CA MET A 1 -13.42 -9.38 -5.89
C MET A 1 -13.81 -8.32 -4.88
N ALA A 2 -15.11 -8.01 -4.75
CA ALA A 2 -15.59 -7.14 -3.69
C ALA A 2 -15.77 -7.99 -2.41
N PHE A 3 -14.93 -7.75 -1.40
CA PHE A 3 -15.07 -8.42 -0.11
C PHE A 3 -16.22 -7.78 0.68
N PRO A 4 -17.04 -8.56 1.39
CA PRO A 4 -18.13 -8.02 2.18
C PRO A 4 -17.62 -7.04 3.24
N GLU A 5 -18.36 -5.96 3.49
CA GLU A 5 -17.98 -4.91 4.44
C GLU A 5 -17.74 -5.47 5.86
N GLN A 6 -18.41 -6.56 6.21
CA GLN A 6 -18.19 -7.26 7.47
C GLN A 6 -16.76 -7.78 7.63
N GLU A 7 -16.11 -8.26 6.56
CA GLU A 7 -14.72 -8.70 6.62
C GLU A 7 -13.77 -7.52 6.85
N TRP A 8 -14.04 -6.38 6.21
CA TRP A 8 -13.29 -5.15 6.44
C TRP A 8 -13.45 -4.62 7.86
N LYS A 9 -14.66 -4.67 8.42
CA LYS A 9 -14.91 -4.29 9.82
C LYS A 9 -14.18 -5.21 10.81
N LYS A 10 -14.14 -6.53 10.54
CA LYS A 10 -13.38 -7.50 11.34
C LYS A 10 -11.87 -7.22 11.24
N ALA A 11 -11.33 -7.06 10.04
CA ALA A 11 -9.93 -6.74 9.83
C ALA A 11 -9.53 -5.42 10.52
N LYS A 12 -10.36 -4.37 10.41
CA LYS A 12 -10.15 -3.09 11.08
C LYS A 12 -9.97 -3.27 12.60
N LYS A 13 -10.86 -4.04 13.24
CA LYS A 13 -10.79 -4.31 14.69
C LYS A 13 -9.57 -5.15 15.06
N LEU A 14 -9.29 -6.23 14.32
CA LEU A 14 -8.19 -7.15 14.64
C LEU A 14 -6.81 -6.53 14.40
N CYS A 15 -6.65 -5.79 13.30
CA CYS A 15 -5.39 -5.16 12.92
C CYS A 15 -5.20 -3.77 13.54
N ARG A 16 -6.16 -3.28 14.36
CA ARG A 16 -6.17 -1.94 14.98
C ARG A 16 -5.95 -0.82 13.95
N LEU A 17 -6.66 -0.91 12.82
CA LEU A 17 -6.57 0.04 11.70
C LEU A 17 -7.66 1.12 11.79
N ASN A 18 -7.37 2.29 11.25
CA ASN A 18 -8.31 3.39 11.06
C ASN A 18 -8.97 3.34 9.68
N GLU A 19 -9.92 4.24 9.42
CA GLU A 19 -10.59 4.28 8.11
C GLU A 19 -9.63 4.66 6.97
N GLU A 20 -8.64 5.50 7.27
CA GLU A 20 -7.60 5.89 6.33
C GLU A 20 -6.73 4.71 5.90
N ASP A 21 -6.27 3.91 6.87
CA ASP A 21 -5.54 2.67 6.61
C ASP A 21 -6.36 1.72 5.72
N ILE A 22 -7.67 1.60 5.96
CA ILE A 22 -8.55 0.75 5.15
C ILE A 22 -8.70 1.31 3.72
N ARG A 23 -8.74 2.63 3.54
CA ARG A 23 -8.74 3.25 2.20
C ARG A 23 -7.44 2.98 1.47
N ILE A 24 -6.29 3.15 2.12
CA ILE A 24 -4.96 2.86 1.56
C ILE A 24 -4.87 1.38 1.17
N ALA A 25 -5.26 0.47 2.06
CA ALA A 25 -5.27 -0.96 1.79
C ALA A 25 -6.12 -1.32 0.56
N LYS A 26 -7.32 -0.73 0.43
CA LYS A 26 -8.18 -0.91 -0.76
C LYS A 26 -7.52 -0.36 -2.01
N GLN A 27 -6.96 0.85 -1.95
CA GLN A 27 -6.27 1.47 -3.09
C GLN A 27 -5.04 0.69 -3.53
N MET A 28 -4.36 0.02 -2.60
CA MET A 28 -3.25 -0.87 -2.89
C MET A 28 -3.67 -2.24 -3.45
N GLY A 29 -4.96 -2.58 -3.42
CA GLY A 29 -5.50 -3.86 -3.85
C GLY A 29 -5.33 -4.97 -2.79
N LEU A 30 -5.19 -4.61 -1.52
CA LEU A 30 -5.10 -5.57 -0.42
C LEU A 30 -6.48 -6.09 -0.02
N ASN A 31 -6.50 -7.33 0.44
CA ASN A 31 -7.72 -8.02 0.86
C ASN A 31 -7.83 -8.03 2.39
N PRO A 32 -9.04 -7.94 2.97
CA PRO A 32 -9.22 -7.94 4.42
C PRO A 32 -8.72 -9.24 5.06
N LYS A 33 -8.87 -10.39 4.37
CA LYS A 33 -8.29 -11.68 4.80
C LYS A 33 -6.76 -11.66 4.85
N SER A 34 -6.10 -10.94 3.93
CA SER A 34 -4.64 -10.80 3.93
C SER A 34 -4.15 -9.97 5.12
N LEU A 35 -4.88 -8.91 5.47
CA LEU A 35 -4.56 -8.07 6.63
C LEU A 35 -4.59 -8.90 7.93
N VAL A 36 -5.66 -9.70 8.12
CA VAL A 36 -5.80 -10.55 9.31
C VAL A 36 -4.72 -11.62 9.36
N LYS A 37 -4.38 -12.26 8.23
CA LYS A 37 -3.28 -13.23 8.15
C LYS A 37 -1.91 -12.62 8.41
N ASN A 38 -1.76 -11.30 8.28
CA ASN A 38 -0.51 -10.61 8.52
C ASN A 38 -0.31 -10.15 9.97
N ILE A 39 -1.28 -10.37 10.84
CA ILE A 39 -1.14 -10.05 12.27
C ILE A 39 0.00 -10.91 12.85
N PRO A 40 1.06 -10.29 13.39
CA PRO A 40 2.17 -11.04 13.95
C PRO A 40 1.74 -11.85 15.18
N SER A 41 2.15 -13.11 15.23
CA SER A 41 2.01 -13.95 16.43
C SER A 41 3.16 -13.70 17.41
N LYS A 42 3.05 -14.21 18.64
CA LYS A 42 4.03 -13.97 19.72
C LYS A 42 5.46 -14.38 19.34
N ASP A 43 5.60 -15.41 18.49
CA ASP A 43 6.87 -15.93 17.99
C ASP A 43 7.37 -15.23 16.71
N GLN A 44 6.57 -14.31 16.15
CA GLN A 44 6.86 -13.54 14.94
C GLN A 44 7.20 -12.08 15.26
N GLN A 45 8.04 -11.85 16.28
CA GLN A 45 8.44 -10.50 16.69
C GLN A 45 9.22 -9.73 15.61
N TRP A 46 9.85 -10.45 14.68
CA TRP A 46 10.54 -9.87 13.52
C TRP A 46 9.57 -9.25 12.50
N LYS A 47 8.26 -9.50 12.62
CA LYS A 47 7.26 -9.01 11.70
C LYS A 47 6.61 -7.74 12.24
N LEU A 48 6.62 -6.69 11.42
CA LEU A 48 6.02 -5.42 11.78
C LEU A 48 4.51 -5.54 12.00
N PRO A 49 3.92 -4.71 12.88
CA PRO A 49 2.48 -4.56 12.97
C PRO A 49 1.87 -4.23 11.61
N VAL A 50 0.66 -4.73 11.35
CA VAL A 50 -0.02 -4.57 10.04
C VAL A 50 -0.18 -3.11 9.65
N LYS A 51 -0.35 -2.21 10.63
CA LYS A 51 -0.39 -0.76 10.40
C LYS A 51 0.92 -0.26 9.82
N ASP A 52 2.04 -0.46 10.51
CA ASP A 52 3.34 0.07 10.09
C ASP A 52 3.76 -0.51 8.74
N TRP A 53 3.56 -1.82 8.56
CA TRP A 53 3.78 -2.50 7.28
C TRP A 53 2.96 -1.91 6.13
N LEU A 54 1.70 -1.55 6.38
CA LEU A 54 0.84 -0.93 5.35
C LEU A 54 1.39 0.43 4.90
N TRP A 55 1.84 1.25 5.85
CA TRP A 55 2.39 2.58 5.57
C TRP A 55 3.73 2.51 4.84
N GLU A 56 4.64 1.64 5.27
CA GLU A 56 5.92 1.43 4.55
C GLU A 56 5.67 1.00 3.09
N MET A 57 4.79 0.02 2.89
CA MET A 57 4.49 -0.50 1.55
C MET A 57 3.77 0.54 0.68
N TRP A 58 2.97 1.43 1.29
CA TRP A 58 2.35 2.55 0.61
C TRP A 58 3.40 3.59 0.17
N GLU A 59 4.29 4.00 1.07
CA GLU A 59 5.35 4.95 0.79
C GLU A 59 6.30 4.47 -0.30
N GLU A 60 6.72 3.20 -0.23
CA GLU A 60 7.58 2.59 -1.24
C GLU A 60 6.91 2.60 -2.62
N ARG A 61 5.60 2.31 -2.67
CA ARG A 61 4.84 2.33 -3.94
C ARG A 61 4.73 3.76 -4.49
N GLN A 62 4.52 4.74 -3.63
CA GLN A 62 4.49 6.15 -4.02
C GLN A 62 5.85 6.64 -4.51
N GLU A 63 6.93 6.25 -3.84
CA GLU A 63 8.29 6.59 -4.25
C GLU A 63 8.62 6.01 -5.63
N LYS A 64 8.29 4.74 -5.87
CA LYS A 64 8.46 4.10 -7.18
C LYS A 64 7.64 4.80 -8.26
N ALA A 65 6.40 5.21 -7.95
CA ALA A 65 5.56 5.96 -8.87
C ALA A 65 6.17 7.33 -9.22
N ARG A 66 6.63 8.09 -8.23
CA ARG A 66 7.32 9.37 -8.42
C ARG A 66 8.59 9.23 -9.27
N LYS A 67 9.44 8.24 -8.96
CA LYS A 67 10.66 7.96 -9.74
C LYS A 67 10.34 7.62 -11.19
N LYS A 68 9.28 6.84 -11.43
CA LYS A 68 8.84 6.50 -12.80
C LYS A 68 8.32 7.72 -13.57
N GLN A 69 7.57 8.60 -12.91
CA GLN A 69 7.09 9.84 -13.53
C GLN A 69 8.23 10.79 -13.88
N ALA A 70 9.18 11.00 -12.96
CA ALA A 70 10.35 11.83 -13.21
C ALA A 70 11.19 11.33 -14.40
N LYS A 71 11.41 10.02 -14.50
CA LYS A 71 12.09 9.40 -15.66
C LYS A 71 11.33 9.64 -16.97
N LYS A 72 9.99 9.55 -16.95
CA LYS A 72 9.16 9.80 -18.13
C LYS A 72 9.21 11.27 -18.56
N GLN A 73 9.22 12.20 -17.61
CA GLN A 73 9.35 13.63 -17.88
C GLN A 73 10.73 13.97 -18.45
N ALA A 74 11.80 13.45 -17.87
CA ALA A 74 13.16 13.64 -18.40
C ALA A 74 13.31 13.08 -19.83
N ALA A 75 12.74 11.91 -20.11
CA ALA A 75 12.74 11.34 -21.46
C ALA A 75 11.92 12.17 -22.45
N ALA A 76 10.78 12.73 -22.03
CA ALA A 76 9.96 13.59 -22.89
C ALA A 76 10.65 14.92 -23.19
N ASP A 77 11.37 15.49 -22.22
CA ASP A 77 12.13 16.73 -22.37
C ASP A 77 13.34 16.55 -23.33
N THR A 78 14.04 15.41 -23.21
CA THR A 78 15.14 15.06 -24.14
C THR A 78 14.65 14.83 -25.58
N GLU A 79 13.44 14.28 -25.76
CA GLU A 79 12.85 14.01 -27.08
C GLU A 79 12.28 15.28 -27.75
N ASP A 80 11.88 16.28 -26.97
CA ASP A 80 11.47 17.61 -27.46
C ASP A 80 12.69 18.45 -27.89
N ASP A 81 13.78 18.46 -27.09
CA ASP A 81 15.03 19.15 -27.42
C ASP A 81 15.68 18.61 -28.71
N SER A 82 15.63 17.30 -28.94
CA SER A 82 16.19 16.68 -30.17
C SER A 82 15.37 16.93 -31.44
N ARG A 83 14.13 17.43 -31.33
CA ARG A 83 13.26 17.75 -32.47
C ARG A 83 13.29 19.22 -32.88
N LYS A 84 14.03 20.06 -32.16
CA LYS A 84 14.12 21.52 -32.37
C LYS A 84 15.42 21.93 -33.06
#